data_AF-A0A1G1G9D6-F1
#
_entry.id   AF-A0A1G1G9D6-F1
#
_cell.length_a   1.000
_cell.length_b   1.000
_cell.length_c   1.000
_cell.angle_alpha   90.00
_cell.angle_beta   90.00
_cell.angle_gamma   90.00
#
_symmetry.space_group_name_H-M   'P 1'
#
loop_
_entity.id
_entity.type
_entity.pdbx_description
1 polymer ?
#
loop_
_entity_poly.entity_id
_entity_poly.type
_entity_poly.pdbx_seq_one_letter_code
_entity_poly.pdbx_strand_id
1 'polypeptide(L)'
;MGVNKINRFTQVIVPIFEIDDKGLIKPNPLFHRPVDKLHSRCIEYPFAASRIGDAKCILDVGTVKSAPAWISWLENLPIEVYATDYDEPFKPFEKIKFYQADIRKLPIPDNTFDKVIAVSVIEHIGLKLPQVLTDKIPDVSEDGDLEAVRELARVLKPGGELIMTMPFGMKDDLILGNQARSYTIDSIKNFDIVIKIVHLEYYEYQSKDMVENIRPLANVEQVSFRNKIYKKVKSLSGIARFSKDQRHLLRVESDEVIGEVTWRNIPFSQTRAVHRNHIEGVVCGVWKKVN
;
A
#
# COMPACT_ATOMS: atom_id res chain seq x y z
N MET A 1 5.62 18.55 -43.89
CA MET A 1 4.47 18.62 -42.95
C MET A 1 5.02 19.00 -41.59
N GLY A 2 4.64 20.17 -41.08
CA GLY A 2 5.21 20.72 -39.85
C GLY A 2 4.85 19.86 -38.65
N VAL A 3 5.86 19.55 -37.83
CA VAL A 3 5.66 18.98 -36.50
C VAL A 3 4.80 19.97 -35.72
N ASN A 4 3.53 19.62 -35.47
CA ASN A 4 2.67 20.38 -34.58
C ASN A 4 3.40 20.50 -33.25
N LYS A 5 3.95 21.68 -32.95
CA LYS A 5 4.51 21.99 -31.64
C LYS A 5 3.35 21.91 -30.66
N ILE A 6 3.27 20.79 -29.95
CA ILE A 6 2.31 20.55 -28.88
C ILE A 6 2.43 21.72 -27.90
N ASN A 7 1.34 22.46 -27.71
CA ASN A 7 1.30 23.61 -26.83
C ASN A 7 1.36 23.13 -25.37
N ARG A 8 2.48 23.42 -24.67
CA ARG A 8 2.66 23.01 -23.26
C ARG A 8 1.67 23.69 -22.30
N PHE A 9 1.01 24.78 -22.71
CA PHE A 9 0.03 25.49 -21.86
C PHE A 9 -1.34 24.81 -21.78
N THR A 10 -1.56 23.73 -22.54
CA THR A 10 -2.81 22.92 -22.48
C THR A 10 -2.55 21.51 -21.97
N GLN A 11 -1.42 21.25 -21.33
CA GLN A 11 -1.03 19.93 -20.86
C GLN A 11 -0.70 19.93 -19.38
N VAL A 12 -1.18 18.90 -18.69
CA VAL A 12 -0.74 18.56 -17.34
C VAL A 12 0.18 17.35 -17.47
N ILE A 13 1.42 17.50 -17.02
CA ILE A 13 2.40 16.41 -16.97
C ILE A 13 2.56 16.05 -15.50
N VAL A 14 2.24 14.81 -15.14
CA VAL A 14 2.43 14.29 -13.80
C VAL A 14 3.49 13.18 -13.88
N PRO A 15 4.69 13.37 -13.30
CA PRO A 15 5.69 12.31 -13.25
C PRO A 15 5.19 11.17 -12.36
N ILE A 16 5.73 9.96 -12.55
CA ILE A 16 5.34 8.79 -11.75
C ILE A 16 5.75 8.95 -10.28
N PHE A 17 6.89 9.59 -10.02
CA PHE A 17 7.35 10.03 -8.70
C PHE A 17 8.10 11.37 -8.81
N GLU A 18 8.16 12.08 -7.70
CA GLU A 18 9.07 13.21 -7.49
C GLU A 18 9.79 13.05 -6.16
N ILE A 19 10.98 13.61 -6.10
CA ILE A 19 11.80 13.66 -4.89
C ILE A 19 11.91 15.13 -4.48
N ASP A 20 11.77 15.41 -3.19
CA ASP A 20 11.97 16.76 -2.64
C ASP A 20 13.46 17.11 -2.49
N ASP A 21 13.73 18.34 -2.03
CA ASP A 21 15.08 18.85 -1.80
C ASP A 21 15.83 18.09 -0.69
N LYS A 22 15.13 17.27 0.10
CA LYS A 22 15.68 16.43 1.17
C LYS A 22 15.87 14.98 0.75
N GLY A 23 15.54 14.62 -0.50
CA GLY A 23 15.68 13.26 -0.98
C GLY A 23 14.47 12.36 -0.66
N LEU A 24 13.35 12.92 -0.20
CA LEU A 24 12.15 12.17 0.19
C LEU A 24 11.12 12.14 -0.94
N ILE A 25 10.29 11.09 -0.95
CA ILE A 25 9.20 10.94 -1.92
C ILE A 25 8.10 11.97 -1.65
N LYS A 26 7.73 12.71 -2.70
CA LYS A 26 6.53 13.54 -2.67
C LYS A 26 5.29 12.68 -2.93
N PRO A 27 4.21 12.87 -2.15
CA PRO A 27 2.93 12.23 -2.46
C PRO A 27 2.46 12.60 -3.87
N ASN A 28 2.02 11.61 -4.64
CA ASN A 28 1.49 11.77 -5.99
C ASN A 28 -0.03 11.50 -6.03
N PRO A 29 -0.87 12.55 -6.07
CA PRO A 29 -2.33 12.41 -6.10
C PRO A 29 -2.88 11.69 -7.32
N LEU A 30 -2.06 11.41 -8.35
CA LEU A 30 -2.42 10.54 -9.48
C LEU A 30 -2.98 9.19 -9.02
N PHE A 31 -2.53 8.71 -7.87
CA PHE A 31 -2.92 7.42 -7.31
C PHE A 31 -3.96 7.50 -6.19
N HIS A 32 -4.57 8.66 -6.00
CA HIS A 32 -5.65 8.82 -5.03
C HIS A 32 -6.92 8.10 -5.49
N ARG A 33 -7.66 7.52 -4.54
CA ARG A 33 -8.98 6.93 -4.77
C ARG A 33 -10.04 7.82 -4.12
N PRO A 34 -11.07 8.28 -4.85
CA PRO A 34 -12.06 9.24 -4.34
C PRO A 34 -12.87 8.79 -3.11
N VAL A 35 -12.90 7.49 -2.83
CA VAL A 35 -13.65 6.90 -1.71
C VAL A 35 -12.85 6.80 -0.41
N ASP A 36 -11.56 7.12 -0.46
CA ASP A 36 -10.65 7.03 0.67
C ASP A 36 -10.24 8.42 1.17
N LYS A 37 -9.60 8.47 2.36
CA LYS A 37 -8.63 9.53 2.69
C LYS A 37 -7.57 9.62 1.57
N LEU A 38 -6.69 10.63 1.53
CA LEU A 38 -5.59 10.66 0.54
C LEU A 38 -4.82 9.33 0.56
N HIS A 39 -5.12 8.45 -0.39
CA HIS A 39 -4.76 7.04 -0.31
C HIS A 39 -3.25 6.83 -0.24
N SER A 40 -2.82 5.83 0.54
CA SER A 40 -1.42 5.41 0.64
C SER A 40 -0.72 5.14 -0.70
N ARG A 41 -1.44 4.79 -1.76
CA ARG A 41 -0.88 4.62 -3.12
C ARG A 41 -0.26 5.90 -3.68
N CYS A 42 -0.65 7.05 -3.15
CA CYS A 42 0.03 8.32 -3.44
C CYS A 42 1.48 8.33 -2.94
N ILE A 43 1.88 7.42 -2.05
CA ILE A 43 3.25 7.27 -1.54
C ILE A 43 3.89 6.00 -2.06
N GLU A 44 3.16 4.88 -1.96
CA GLU A 44 3.75 3.57 -2.18
C GLU A 44 4.17 3.33 -3.63
N TYR A 45 3.37 3.77 -4.61
CA TYR A 45 3.75 3.67 -6.03
C TYR A 45 4.92 4.61 -6.37
N PRO A 46 4.91 5.90 -5.98
CA PRO A 46 6.07 6.76 -6.18
C PRO A 46 7.35 6.23 -5.53
N PHE A 47 7.26 5.72 -4.30
CA PHE A 47 8.38 5.07 -3.62
C PHE A 47 8.87 3.86 -4.41
N ALA A 48 7.98 2.95 -4.79
CA ALA A 48 8.39 1.75 -5.52
C ALA A 48 9.07 2.11 -6.86
N ALA A 49 8.48 3.08 -7.59
CA ALA A 49 9.05 3.55 -8.85
C ALA A 49 10.43 4.20 -8.69
N SER A 50 10.66 4.94 -7.60
CA SER A 50 11.95 5.58 -7.36
C SER A 50 13.08 4.60 -7.04
N ARG A 51 12.76 3.33 -6.73
CA ARG A 51 13.74 2.29 -6.35
C ARG A 51 14.12 1.34 -7.49
N ILE A 52 13.51 1.47 -8.68
CA ILE A 52 13.88 0.64 -9.84
C ILE A 52 15.35 0.83 -10.23
N GLY A 53 15.83 2.09 -10.20
CA GLY A 53 17.24 2.40 -10.49
C GLY A 53 17.68 1.93 -11.87
N ASP A 54 18.75 1.15 -11.93
CA ASP A 54 19.40 0.65 -13.14
C ASP A 54 18.95 -0.76 -13.59
N ALA A 55 17.93 -1.32 -12.93
CA ALA A 55 17.37 -2.64 -13.22
C ALA A 55 17.10 -2.86 -14.72
N LYS A 56 17.29 -4.09 -15.18
CA LYS A 56 17.02 -4.51 -16.57
C LYS A 56 15.84 -5.47 -16.67
N CYS A 57 15.56 -6.19 -15.59
CA CYS A 57 14.45 -7.13 -15.50
C CYS A 57 13.80 -7.03 -14.12
N ILE A 58 12.49 -6.76 -14.09
CA ILE A 58 11.72 -6.63 -12.86
C ILE A 58 10.50 -7.54 -12.85
N LEU A 59 10.01 -7.85 -11.65
CA LEU A 59 8.71 -8.47 -11.41
C LEU A 59 7.84 -7.55 -10.57
N ASP A 60 6.67 -7.17 -11.08
CA ASP A 60 5.59 -6.54 -10.31
C ASP A 60 4.64 -7.63 -9.78
N VAL A 61 4.31 -7.57 -8.49
CA VAL A 61 3.49 -8.57 -7.80
C VAL A 61 2.16 -7.93 -7.42
N GLY A 62 1.04 -8.64 -7.62
CA GLY A 62 -0.31 -8.13 -7.34
C GLY A 62 -0.81 -7.15 -8.41
N THR A 63 -0.39 -7.32 -9.65
CA THR A 63 -0.57 -6.33 -10.73
C THR A 63 -2.04 -6.18 -11.18
N VAL A 64 -2.88 -7.22 -11.07
CA VAL A 64 -4.21 -7.22 -11.71
C VAL A 64 -5.13 -6.14 -11.13
N LYS A 65 -4.99 -5.85 -9.83
CA LYS A 65 -5.78 -4.82 -9.13
C LYS A 65 -5.06 -3.47 -9.02
N SER A 66 -3.92 -3.30 -9.71
CA SER A 66 -3.14 -2.06 -9.65
C SER A 66 -3.81 -0.90 -10.38
N ALA A 67 -3.41 0.33 -10.01
CA ALA A 67 -3.93 1.52 -10.64
C ALA A 67 -3.61 1.54 -12.16
N PRO A 68 -4.52 1.98 -13.04
CA PRO A 68 -4.26 2.02 -14.48
C PRO A 68 -3.01 2.82 -14.86
N ALA A 69 -2.71 3.91 -14.14
CA ALA A 69 -1.50 4.70 -14.34
C ALA A 69 -0.21 3.93 -13.99
N TRP A 70 -0.26 3.05 -12.98
CA TRP A 70 0.87 2.18 -12.61
C TRP A 70 1.14 1.16 -13.71
N ILE A 71 0.09 0.46 -14.17
CA ILE A 71 0.18 -0.52 -15.25
C ILE A 71 0.69 0.14 -16.53
N SER A 72 0.13 1.29 -16.91
CA SER A 72 0.56 2.04 -18.10
C SER A 72 2.03 2.46 -18.01
N TRP A 73 2.50 2.86 -16.83
CA TRP A 73 3.91 3.19 -16.62
C TRP A 73 4.81 1.96 -16.76
N LEU A 74 4.45 0.84 -16.12
CA LEU A 74 5.16 -0.43 -16.25
C LEU A 74 5.28 -0.87 -17.72
N GLU A 75 4.20 -0.79 -18.49
CA GLU A 75 4.20 -1.12 -19.92
C GLU A 75 5.11 -0.23 -20.76
N ASN A 76 5.42 0.99 -20.31
CA ASN A 76 6.25 1.94 -21.06
C ASN A 76 7.68 2.06 -20.53
N LEU A 77 8.06 1.25 -19.55
CA LEU A 77 9.44 1.17 -19.10
C LEU A 77 10.35 0.58 -20.21
N PRO A 78 11.57 1.12 -20.39
CA PRO A 78 12.51 0.63 -21.41
C PRO A 78 13.32 -0.59 -20.93
N ILE A 79 12.69 -1.50 -20.17
CA ILE A 79 13.30 -2.68 -19.55
C ILE A 79 12.36 -3.88 -19.65
N GLU A 80 12.82 -5.07 -19.29
CA GLU A 80 11.93 -6.23 -19.21
C GLU A 80 11.06 -6.16 -17.96
N VAL A 81 9.74 -6.21 -18.17
CA VAL A 81 8.77 -6.19 -17.09
C VAL A 81 7.96 -7.49 -17.10
N TYR A 82 7.96 -8.15 -15.95
CA TYR A 82 7.11 -9.28 -15.64
C TYR A 82 6.08 -8.87 -14.60
N ALA A 83 4.93 -9.53 -14.62
CA ALA A 83 3.89 -9.35 -13.61
C ALA A 83 3.37 -10.70 -13.13
N THR A 84 2.91 -10.74 -11.88
CA THR A 84 2.20 -11.90 -11.34
C THR A 84 1.06 -11.48 -10.45
N ASP A 85 -0.01 -12.26 -10.48
CA ASP A 85 -1.16 -12.14 -9.59
C ASP A 85 -1.81 -13.52 -9.47
N TYR A 86 -2.60 -13.71 -8.41
CA TYR A 86 -3.42 -14.91 -8.28
C TYR A 86 -4.57 -14.90 -9.29
N ASP A 87 -5.12 -13.71 -9.53
CA ASP A 87 -6.21 -13.51 -10.46
C ASP A 87 -5.69 -13.39 -11.90
N GLU A 88 -6.54 -13.72 -12.86
CA GLU A 88 -6.24 -13.47 -14.27
C GLU A 88 -6.62 -12.01 -14.61
N PRO A 89 -5.82 -11.28 -15.40
CA PRO A 89 -6.20 -9.94 -15.80
C PRO A 89 -7.40 -9.99 -16.75
N PHE A 90 -8.35 -9.06 -16.58
CA PHE A 90 -9.52 -8.97 -17.46
C PHE A 90 -9.15 -8.79 -18.94
N LYS A 91 -8.01 -8.13 -19.20
CA LYS A 91 -7.42 -7.99 -20.53
C LYS A 91 -5.93 -8.32 -20.46
N PRO A 92 -5.35 -8.93 -21.50
CA PRO A 92 -3.90 -9.11 -21.57
C PRO A 92 -3.15 -7.78 -21.44
N PHE A 93 -1.99 -7.82 -20.80
CA PHE A 93 -1.04 -6.71 -20.83
C PHE A 93 -0.37 -6.64 -22.20
N GLU A 94 -0.04 -5.44 -22.66
CA GLU A 94 0.51 -5.24 -24.01
C GLU A 94 2.00 -5.62 -24.07
N LYS A 95 2.76 -5.24 -23.04
CA LYS A 95 4.23 -5.36 -23.02
C LYS A 95 4.79 -6.06 -21.78
N ILE A 96 3.91 -6.54 -20.89
CA ILE A 96 4.29 -7.21 -19.65
C ILE A 96 4.10 -8.72 -19.82
N LYS A 97 5.12 -9.50 -19.44
CA LYS A 97 5.02 -10.96 -19.38
C LYS A 97 4.31 -11.36 -18.07
N PHE A 98 3.10 -11.89 -18.18
CA PHE A 98 2.27 -12.18 -17.01
C PHE A 98 2.25 -13.66 -16.62
N TYR A 99 2.30 -13.93 -15.32
CA TYR A 99 2.11 -15.24 -14.72
C TYR A 99 0.96 -15.23 -13.71
N GLN A 100 -0.11 -15.96 -14.01
CA GLN A 100 -1.14 -16.25 -13.01
C GLN A 100 -0.62 -17.32 -12.05
N ALA A 101 -0.38 -16.97 -10.79
CA ALA A 101 0.18 -17.89 -9.80
C ALA A 101 -0.12 -17.45 -8.36
N ASP A 102 -0.09 -18.42 -7.45
CA ASP A 102 0.09 -18.12 -6.04
C ASP A 102 1.53 -17.64 -5.84
N ILE A 103 1.71 -16.46 -5.26
CA ILE A 103 3.04 -15.85 -5.11
C ILE A 103 3.95 -16.62 -4.16
N ARG A 104 3.41 -17.58 -3.40
CA ARG A 104 4.18 -18.54 -2.59
C ARG A 104 4.82 -19.66 -3.43
N LYS A 105 4.44 -19.77 -4.71
CA LYS A 105 4.97 -20.76 -5.66
C LYS A 105 4.89 -20.23 -7.10
N LEU A 106 5.88 -19.45 -7.50
CA LEU A 106 5.97 -18.85 -8.81
C LEU A 106 6.53 -19.83 -9.84
N PRO A 107 5.95 -19.90 -11.06
CA PRO A 107 6.48 -20.70 -12.17
C PRO A 107 7.68 -19.99 -12.85
N ILE A 108 8.60 -19.48 -12.04
CA ILE A 108 9.73 -18.66 -12.46
C ILE A 108 11.03 -19.24 -11.91
N PRO A 109 12.11 -19.36 -12.70
CA PRO A 109 13.41 -19.84 -12.22
C PRO A 109 13.99 -18.98 -11.09
N ASP A 110 14.87 -19.58 -10.30
CA ASP A 110 15.69 -18.87 -9.31
C ASP A 110 16.51 -17.76 -10.00
N ASN A 111 16.84 -16.70 -9.27
CA ASN A 111 17.80 -15.68 -9.72
C ASN A 111 17.45 -15.01 -11.07
N THR A 112 16.17 -14.75 -11.30
CA THR A 112 15.65 -14.17 -12.56
C THR A 112 15.68 -12.64 -12.54
N PHE A 113 15.25 -12.00 -11.45
CA PHE A 113 14.98 -10.57 -11.44
C PHE A 113 16.05 -9.74 -10.74
N ASP A 114 16.30 -8.54 -11.25
CA ASP A 114 17.14 -7.53 -10.58
C ASP A 114 16.36 -6.92 -9.40
N LYS A 115 15.07 -6.66 -9.61
CA LYS A 115 14.15 -6.13 -8.60
C LYS A 115 12.81 -6.86 -8.62
N VAL A 116 12.20 -7.00 -7.45
CA VAL A 116 10.81 -7.43 -7.29
C VAL A 116 10.07 -6.32 -6.56
N ILE A 117 8.86 -5.99 -7.01
CA ILE A 117 8.01 -4.95 -6.43
C ILE A 117 6.74 -5.60 -5.89
N ALA A 118 6.45 -5.40 -4.60
CA ALA A 118 5.25 -5.89 -3.92
C ALA A 118 4.60 -4.76 -3.11
N VAL A 119 3.77 -3.96 -3.77
CA VAL A 119 3.10 -2.80 -3.18
C VAL A 119 1.80 -3.23 -2.52
N SER A 120 1.80 -3.35 -1.18
CA SER A 120 0.71 -3.91 -0.36
C SER A 120 0.13 -5.20 -0.92
N VAL A 121 0.94 -6.24 -0.87
CA VAL A 121 0.56 -7.58 -1.30
C VAL A 121 0.75 -8.58 -0.17
N ILE A 122 1.94 -8.58 0.44
CA ILE A 122 2.37 -9.61 1.38
C ILE A 122 1.43 -9.72 2.59
N GLU A 123 0.83 -8.60 3.01
CA GLU A 123 -0.07 -8.54 4.16
C GLU A 123 -1.34 -9.37 3.98
N HIS A 124 -1.70 -9.70 2.75
CA HIS A 124 -2.92 -10.43 2.38
C HIS A 124 -2.71 -11.94 2.27
N ILE A 125 -1.46 -12.43 2.29
CA ILE A 125 -1.15 -13.81 1.89
C ILE A 125 -1.38 -14.81 3.02
N GLY A 126 -2.01 -15.94 2.70
CA GLY A 126 -2.29 -17.02 3.66
C GLY A 126 -3.40 -16.71 4.66
N LEU A 127 -4.16 -15.63 4.48
CA LEU A 127 -5.29 -15.29 5.35
C LEU A 127 -6.56 -16.07 4.99
N LYS A 128 -7.46 -16.21 5.97
CA LYS A 128 -8.77 -16.89 5.80
C LYS A 128 -9.72 -16.17 4.85
N LEU A 129 -9.54 -14.86 4.67
CA LEU A 129 -10.33 -14.02 3.79
C LEU A 129 -9.41 -13.37 2.74
N PRO A 130 -8.97 -14.14 1.72
CA PRO A 130 -8.08 -13.62 0.69
C PRO A 130 -8.82 -12.70 -0.27
N GLN A 131 -8.11 -11.69 -0.78
CA GLN A 131 -8.65 -10.74 -1.75
C GLN A 131 -8.44 -11.24 -3.19
N VAL A 132 -9.14 -12.32 -3.55
CA VAL A 132 -9.11 -12.91 -4.91
C VAL A 132 -10.47 -12.79 -5.58
N LEU A 133 -10.49 -12.80 -6.91
CA LEU A 133 -11.69 -12.68 -7.75
C LEU A 133 -12.12 -14.03 -8.34
N THR A 134 -11.63 -15.14 -7.80
CA THR A 134 -11.86 -16.50 -8.29
C THR A 134 -12.45 -17.41 -7.22
N ASP A 135 -13.18 -18.44 -7.67
CA ASP A 135 -13.78 -19.46 -6.79
C ASP A 135 -12.72 -20.37 -6.15
N LYS A 136 -11.53 -20.45 -6.75
CA LYS A 136 -10.41 -21.21 -6.20
C LYS A 136 -9.69 -20.39 -5.15
N ILE A 137 -10.05 -20.59 -3.89
CA ILE A 137 -9.44 -19.88 -2.77
C ILE A 137 -8.05 -20.46 -2.45
N PRO A 138 -7.00 -19.63 -2.26
CA PRO A 138 -5.69 -20.09 -1.85
C PRO A 138 -5.68 -20.71 -0.45
N ASP A 139 -4.77 -21.66 -0.21
CA ASP A 139 -4.63 -22.31 1.10
C ASP A 139 -4.22 -21.31 2.18
N VAL A 140 -4.82 -21.44 3.37
CA VAL A 140 -4.53 -20.62 4.53
C VAL A 140 -3.19 -21.03 5.13
N SER A 141 -2.33 -20.06 5.44
CA SER A 141 -1.07 -20.25 6.17
C SER A 141 -0.81 -19.05 7.08
N GLU A 142 -0.56 -19.32 8.37
CA GLU A 142 -0.21 -18.26 9.33
C GLU A 142 1.06 -17.52 8.91
N ASP A 143 2.02 -18.26 8.34
CA ASP A 143 3.30 -17.77 7.80
C ASP A 143 3.23 -17.42 6.30
N GLY A 144 2.02 -17.26 5.74
CA GLY A 144 1.85 -17.06 4.30
C GLY A 144 2.58 -15.84 3.72
N ASP A 145 2.74 -14.78 4.50
CA ASP A 145 3.53 -13.61 4.13
C ASP A 145 5.03 -13.91 4.08
N LEU A 146 5.56 -14.64 5.07
CA LEU A 146 6.94 -15.10 5.10
C LEU A 146 7.24 -16.13 3.99
N GLU A 147 6.29 -17.04 3.70
CA GLU A 147 6.35 -17.96 2.55
C GLU A 147 6.46 -17.19 1.23
N ALA A 148 5.61 -16.17 1.04
CA ALA A 148 5.69 -15.29 -0.12
C ALA A 148 7.03 -14.58 -0.22
N VAL A 149 7.50 -13.95 0.88
CA VAL A 149 8.82 -13.27 0.89
C VAL A 149 9.96 -14.23 0.56
N ARG A 150 9.89 -15.49 1.02
CA ARG A 150 10.86 -16.54 0.65
C ARG A 150 10.86 -16.84 -0.84
N GLU A 151 9.68 -16.95 -1.45
CA GLU A 151 9.56 -17.19 -2.88
C GLU A 151 10.02 -15.98 -3.71
N LEU A 152 9.69 -14.76 -3.29
CA LEU A 152 10.17 -13.53 -3.92
C LEU A 152 11.69 -13.39 -3.82
N ALA A 153 12.28 -13.77 -2.67
CA ALA A 153 13.73 -13.83 -2.51
C ALA A 153 14.38 -14.92 -3.40
N ARG A 154 13.72 -16.06 -3.62
CA ARG A 154 14.21 -17.11 -4.53
C ARG A 154 14.38 -16.59 -5.96
N VAL A 155 13.37 -15.90 -6.48
CA VAL A 155 13.39 -15.38 -7.87
C VAL A 155 14.27 -14.14 -8.08
N LEU A 156 14.70 -13.47 -7.01
CA LEU A 156 15.70 -12.40 -7.08
C LEU A 156 17.09 -12.95 -7.37
N LYS A 157 17.86 -12.26 -8.22
CA LYS A 157 19.30 -12.48 -8.40
C LYS A 157 20.06 -12.26 -7.09
N PRO A 158 21.26 -12.85 -6.91
CA PRO A 158 22.16 -12.46 -5.83
C PRO A 158 22.41 -10.95 -5.85
N GLY A 159 22.20 -10.28 -4.71
CA GLY A 159 22.28 -8.82 -4.63
C GLY A 159 21.08 -8.06 -5.21
N GLY A 160 20.08 -8.76 -5.76
CA GLY A 160 18.80 -8.20 -6.17
C GLY A 160 17.99 -7.70 -4.97
N GLU A 161 17.03 -6.82 -5.23
CA GLU A 161 16.26 -6.14 -4.18
C GLU A 161 14.76 -6.38 -4.29
N LEU A 162 14.14 -6.67 -3.14
CA LEU A 162 12.70 -6.69 -2.95
C LEU A 162 12.26 -5.33 -2.42
N ILE A 163 11.42 -4.65 -3.18
CA ILE A 163 10.79 -3.39 -2.80
C ILE A 163 9.38 -3.73 -2.37
N MET A 164 9.07 -3.55 -1.08
CA MET A 164 7.74 -3.87 -0.58
C MET A 164 7.20 -2.81 0.35
N THR A 165 5.89 -2.64 0.31
CA THR A 165 5.15 -1.71 1.16
C THR A 165 4.07 -2.46 1.90
N MET A 166 3.78 -2.03 3.13
CA MET A 166 2.81 -2.72 3.98
C MET A 166 2.23 -1.78 5.05
N PRO A 167 1.06 -2.13 5.62
CA PRO A 167 0.43 -1.38 6.70
C PRO A 167 1.31 -1.40 7.95
N PHE A 168 1.44 -0.25 8.61
CA PHE A 168 2.16 -0.13 9.87
C PHE A 168 1.24 0.32 10.99
N GLY A 169 1.26 -0.41 12.11
CA GLY A 169 0.32 -0.17 13.21
C GLY A 169 0.89 -0.46 14.59
N MET A 170 0.09 -0.13 15.61
CA MET A 170 0.49 -0.20 17.02
C MET A 170 0.88 -1.60 17.50
N LYS A 171 0.35 -2.63 16.86
CA LYS A 171 0.54 -4.04 17.17
C LYS A 171 0.33 -4.87 15.91
N ASP A 172 0.83 -6.10 15.95
CA ASP A 172 0.48 -7.09 14.95
C ASP A 172 -0.99 -7.48 15.14
N ASP A 173 -1.79 -7.29 14.11
CA ASP A 173 -3.23 -7.58 14.12
C ASP A 173 -3.73 -7.79 12.70
N LEU A 174 -4.95 -8.28 12.57
CA LEU A 174 -5.67 -8.27 11.31
C LEU A 174 -6.51 -7.01 11.18
N ILE A 175 -6.43 -6.38 10.01
CA ILE A 175 -7.16 -5.17 9.64
C ILE A 175 -8.04 -5.44 8.42
N LEU A 176 -8.81 -4.44 7.99
CA LEU A 176 -9.71 -4.54 6.83
C LEU A 176 -10.71 -5.69 6.91
N GLY A 177 -11.25 -5.93 8.12
CA GLY A 177 -12.19 -7.04 8.34
C GLY A 177 -11.53 -8.41 8.20
N ASN A 178 -10.31 -8.56 8.71
CA ASN A 178 -9.51 -9.78 8.70
C ASN A 178 -8.94 -10.18 7.33
N GLN A 179 -8.77 -9.22 6.43
CA GLN A 179 -8.28 -9.44 5.07
C GLN A 179 -6.83 -9.03 4.88
N ALA A 180 -6.19 -8.39 5.86
CA ALA A 180 -4.79 -7.97 5.79
C ALA A 180 -4.14 -7.98 7.17
N ARG A 181 -2.82 -8.21 7.23
CA ARG A 181 -2.01 -8.01 8.42
C ARG A 181 -1.61 -6.54 8.56
N SER A 182 -1.57 -6.06 9.80
CA SER A 182 -0.86 -4.84 10.20
C SER A 182 0.45 -5.25 10.86
N TYR A 183 1.52 -4.54 10.57
CA TYR A 183 2.85 -4.88 11.06
C TYR A 183 3.39 -3.88 12.08
N THR A 184 4.25 -4.38 12.95
CA THR A 184 5.16 -3.63 13.81
C THR A 184 6.58 -3.72 13.27
N ILE A 185 7.51 -2.96 13.85
CA ILE A 185 8.92 -3.05 13.44
C ILE A 185 9.50 -4.45 13.73
N ASP A 186 9.02 -5.11 14.78
CA ASP A 186 9.52 -6.43 15.17
C ASP A 186 9.05 -7.50 14.20
N SER A 187 7.79 -7.47 13.77
CA SER A 187 7.31 -8.41 12.73
C SER A 187 7.94 -8.14 11.36
N ILE A 188 8.18 -6.87 11.01
CA ILE A 188 8.92 -6.53 9.77
C ILE A 188 10.33 -7.11 9.79
N LYS A 189 11.03 -7.07 10.93
CA LYS A 189 12.37 -7.66 11.08
C LYS A 189 12.38 -9.18 10.93
N ASN A 190 11.25 -9.87 11.08
CA ASN A 190 11.22 -11.31 10.85
C ASN A 190 11.55 -11.68 9.39
N PHE A 191 11.35 -10.77 8.43
CA PHE A 191 11.77 -11.01 7.05
C PHE A 191 13.30 -11.09 6.89
N ASP A 192 14.09 -10.55 7.83
CA ASP A 192 15.56 -10.63 7.81
C ASP A 192 16.12 -12.04 7.89
N ILE A 193 15.31 -13.03 8.30
CA ILE A 193 15.72 -14.43 8.25
C ILE A 193 15.89 -14.95 6.81
N VAL A 194 15.21 -14.30 5.84
CA VAL A 194 15.21 -14.67 4.42
C VAL A 194 15.97 -13.63 3.59
N ILE A 195 15.71 -12.34 3.80
CA ILE A 195 16.18 -11.25 2.95
C ILE A 195 16.45 -10.02 3.82
N LYS A 196 17.56 -9.30 3.62
CA LYS A 196 18.01 -8.29 4.59
C LYS A 196 17.45 -6.90 4.31
N ILE A 197 16.87 -6.26 5.31
CA ILE A 197 16.52 -4.84 5.26
C ILE A 197 17.76 -4.02 4.91
N VAL A 198 17.65 -3.18 3.88
CA VAL A 198 18.66 -2.17 3.53
C VAL A 198 18.13 -0.74 3.66
N HIS A 199 16.81 -0.57 3.57
CA HIS A 199 16.17 0.73 3.66
C HIS A 199 14.75 0.60 4.18
N LEU A 200 14.33 1.49 5.08
CA LEU A 200 12.94 1.62 5.52
C LEU A 200 12.59 3.10 5.67
N GLU A 201 11.43 3.48 5.14
CA GLU A 201 10.76 4.76 5.38
C GLU A 201 9.35 4.53 5.92
N TYR A 202 8.93 5.34 6.89
CA TYR A 202 7.56 5.31 7.42
C TYR A 202 6.85 6.59 7.00
N TYR A 203 5.67 6.43 6.42
CA TYR A 203 4.80 7.53 6.05
C TYR A 203 3.51 7.45 6.85
N GLU A 204 3.16 8.59 7.43
CA GLU A 204 2.00 8.74 8.30
C GLU A 204 1.00 9.73 7.67
N TYR A 205 -0.26 9.32 7.59
CA TYR A 205 -1.32 10.19 7.15
C TYR A 205 -1.70 11.17 8.27
N GLN A 206 -1.66 12.46 7.95
CA GLN A 206 -2.13 13.52 8.81
C GLN A 206 -3.21 14.31 8.08
N SER A 207 -4.34 14.50 8.75
CA SER A 207 -5.35 15.46 8.31
C SER A 207 -5.62 16.44 9.44
N LYS A 208 -5.49 17.73 9.13
CA LYS A 208 -5.99 18.77 10.02
C LYS A 208 -7.48 18.94 9.72
N ASP A 209 -8.31 18.23 10.50
CA ASP A 209 -9.76 18.26 10.35
C ASP A 209 -10.26 19.71 10.19
N MET A 210 -11.08 19.98 9.18
CA MET A 210 -11.88 21.22 9.07
C MET A 210 -12.88 21.37 10.24
N VAL A 211 -12.97 20.38 11.13
CA VAL A 211 -14.11 20.06 11.99
C VAL A 211 -13.85 20.44 13.45
N GLU A 212 -13.15 21.54 13.73
CA GLU A 212 -13.40 22.25 15.00
C GLU A 212 -14.60 23.21 14.88
N ASN A 213 -15.16 23.44 13.67
CA ASN A 213 -16.25 24.40 13.46
C ASN A 213 -17.49 23.91 12.69
N ILE A 214 -17.68 22.60 12.50
CA ILE A 214 -19.03 22.11 12.15
C ILE A 214 -19.80 21.96 13.46
N ARG A 215 -20.45 23.04 13.91
CA ARG A 215 -21.61 22.92 14.81
C ARG A 215 -22.54 21.87 14.21
N PRO A 216 -23.11 20.94 14.99
CA PRO A 216 -24.04 19.96 14.44
C PRO A 216 -25.13 20.73 13.70
N LEU A 217 -25.25 20.49 12.39
CA LEU A 217 -26.43 20.88 11.63
C LEU A 217 -27.60 20.13 12.28
N ALA A 218 -28.28 20.83 13.19
CA ALA A 218 -29.55 20.41 13.70
C ALA A 218 -30.50 20.25 12.50
N ASN A 219 -31.09 19.06 12.39
CA ASN A 219 -32.24 18.74 11.55
C ASN A 219 -32.02 18.89 10.03
N VAL A 220 -31.39 17.88 9.42
CA VAL A 220 -31.78 17.47 8.07
C VAL A 220 -32.54 16.16 8.22
N GLU A 221 -33.86 16.23 8.06
CA GLU A 221 -34.73 15.06 7.97
C GLU A 221 -34.23 14.14 6.84
N GLN A 222 -33.75 12.95 7.20
CA GLN A 222 -33.52 11.90 6.23
C GLN A 222 -34.88 11.45 5.67
N VAL A 223 -35.13 11.79 4.41
CA VAL A 223 -36.23 11.20 3.63
C VAL A 223 -35.95 9.71 3.49
N SER A 224 -36.62 8.92 4.32
CA SER A 224 -36.57 7.46 4.31
C SER A 224 -37.35 6.92 3.10
N PHE A 225 -36.73 6.05 2.30
CA PHE A 225 -37.47 5.04 1.56
C PHE A 225 -37.49 3.73 2.38
N ARG A 226 -38.53 3.65 3.22
CA ARG A 226 -39.26 2.49 3.76
C ARG A 226 -38.96 1.13 3.09
N ASN A 227 -38.94 -0.04 3.77
CA ASN A 227 -39.74 -0.43 4.94
C ASN A 227 -39.36 -1.84 5.48
N LYS A 228 -39.64 -2.03 6.80
CA LYS A 228 -40.05 -3.29 7.50
C LYS A 228 -38.99 -4.41 7.58
N ILE A 229 -38.50 -4.77 8.77
CA ILE A 229 -39.24 -5.56 9.78
C ILE A 229 -38.86 -5.13 11.21
N TYR A 230 -39.89 -4.99 12.04
CA TYR A 230 -39.86 -4.56 13.44
C TYR A 230 -40.01 -5.77 14.37
N LYS A 231 -39.12 -5.94 15.37
CA LYS A 231 -39.41 -5.94 16.83
C LYS A 231 -38.48 -6.84 17.66
N LYS A 232 -38.08 -6.23 18.80
CA LYS A 232 -37.77 -6.83 20.12
C LYS A 232 -36.51 -7.69 20.22
N VAL A 233 -35.47 -7.15 20.87
CA VAL A 233 -35.13 -7.47 22.27
C VAL A 233 -34.49 -6.24 22.91
N LYS A 234 -35.02 -5.89 24.08
CA LYS A 234 -34.54 -4.86 25.01
C LYS A 234 -33.50 -5.50 25.93
N SER A 235 -32.55 -4.68 26.39
CA SER A 235 -31.63 -4.88 27.52
C SER A 235 -30.58 -5.99 27.38
N LEU A 236 -29.31 -5.57 27.31
CA LEU A 236 -28.32 -5.95 28.30
C LEU A 236 -27.28 -4.81 28.43
N SER A 237 -27.27 -4.24 29.62
CA SER A 237 -26.34 -3.26 30.14
C SER A 237 -24.93 -3.82 30.24
N GLY A 238 -23.94 -3.08 29.72
CA GLY A 238 -22.53 -3.44 29.88
C GLY A 238 -21.58 -2.49 29.15
N ILE A 239 -21.75 -1.17 29.28
CA ILE A 239 -20.76 -0.21 28.77
C ILE A 239 -19.63 -0.14 29.80
N ALA A 240 -18.55 -0.86 29.52
CA ALA A 240 -17.25 -0.57 30.10
C ALA A 240 -16.84 0.85 29.65
N ARG A 241 -16.74 1.78 30.60
CA ARG A 241 -16.18 3.11 30.38
C ARG A 241 -14.69 2.95 30.06
N PHE A 242 -14.32 3.04 28.79
CA PHE A 242 -12.93 3.34 28.43
C PHE A 242 -12.75 4.86 28.48
N SER A 243 -11.84 5.29 29.35
CA SER A 243 -11.48 6.68 29.61
C SER A 243 -11.05 7.40 28.32
N LYS A 244 -11.59 8.60 28.11
CA LYS A 244 -11.36 9.49 26.96
C LYS A 244 -9.95 10.09 26.87
N ASP A 245 -8.98 9.60 27.63
CA ASP A 245 -7.86 10.43 28.12
C ASP A 245 -6.48 10.12 27.51
N GLN A 246 -6.41 9.63 26.28
CA GLN A 246 -5.11 9.45 25.58
C GLN A 246 -5.01 10.15 24.22
N ARG A 247 -5.89 11.10 23.91
CA ARG A 247 -5.84 11.87 22.65
C ARG A 247 -4.84 13.05 22.64
N HIS A 248 -4.00 13.19 23.67
CA HIS A 248 -3.14 14.38 23.84
C HIS A 248 -1.64 14.09 23.92
N LEU A 249 -1.15 12.98 23.38
CA LEU A 249 0.30 12.78 23.30
C LEU A 249 0.84 13.12 21.91
N LEU A 250 1.42 14.32 21.85
CA LEU A 250 2.40 14.83 20.88
C LEU A 250 1.84 15.25 19.51
N ARG A 251 1.03 16.31 19.50
CA ARG A 251 0.96 17.23 18.36
C ARG A 251 2.34 17.90 18.24
N VAL A 252 3.18 17.43 17.32
CA VAL A 252 4.36 18.19 16.87
C VAL A 252 3.83 19.46 16.20
N GLU A 253 4.23 20.63 16.69
CA GLU A 253 3.91 21.91 16.06
C GLU A 253 4.38 21.88 14.59
N SER A 254 3.44 21.95 13.66
CA SER A 254 3.70 22.03 12.23
C SER A 254 3.03 23.27 11.67
N ASP A 255 3.71 23.98 10.76
CA ASP A 255 3.22 25.15 10.00
C ASP A 255 2.02 24.85 9.08
N GLU A 256 1.33 23.73 9.29
CA GLU A 256 0.28 23.20 8.42
C GLU A 256 -1.02 23.99 8.51
N VAL A 257 -1.57 24.30 7.34
CA VAL A 257 -2.75 25.11 7.15
C VAL A 257 -4.01 24.27 7.45
N ILE A 258 -5.04 24.90 8.02
CA ILE A 258 -6.34 24.25 8.23
C ILE A 258 -6.89 23.80 6.87
N GLY A 259 -7.34 22.54 6.78
CA GLY A 259 -7.86 21.95 5.55
C GLY A 259 -6.81 21.20 4.72
N GLU A 260 -5.55 21.17 5.16
CA GLU A 260 -4.53 20.35 4.52
C GLU A 260 -4.58 18.88 4.95
N VAL A 261 -4.29 18.03 3.97
CA VAL A 261 -4.08 16.60 4.13
C VAL A 261 -2.68 16.28 3.60
N THR A 262 -1.90 15.56 4.40
CA THR A 262 -0.51 15.27 4.07
C THR A 262 -0.11 13.86 4.48
N TRP A 263 0.90 13.35 3.79
CA TRP A 263 1.66 12.18 4.23
C TRP A 263 3.01 12.67 4.72
N ARG A 264 3.27 12.53 6.03
CA ARG A 264 4.54 12.92 6.63
C ARG A 264 5.48 11.72 6.65
N ASN A 265 6.68 11.89 6.11
CA ASN A 265 7.76 10.95 6.37
C ASN A 265 8.27 11.16 7.80
N ILE A 266 8.28 10.09 8.60
CA ILE A 266 8.78 10.13 9.98
C ILE A 266 9.99 9.19 10.07
N PRO A 267 11.14 9.66 10.59
CA PRO A 267 12.30 8.81 10.80
C PRO A 267 11.96 7.63 11.69
N PHE A 268 12.37 6.41 11.31
CA PHE A 268 12.06 5.19 12.06
C PHE A 268 12.48 5.21 13.53
N SER A 269 13.54 5.95 13.88
CA SER A 269 13.97 6.17 15.27
C SER A 269 13.00 6.99 16.11
N GLN A 270 12.13 7.76 15.45
CA GLN A 270 11.11 8.62 16.07
C GLN A 270 9.70 8.08 15.86
N THR A 271 9.53 7.11 14.95
CA THR A 271 8.26 6.47 14.65
C THR A 271 7.67 5.84 15.91
N ARG A 272 6.51 6.36 16.29
CA ARG A 272 5.58 5.68 17.18
C ARG A 272 4.43 5.26 16.30
N ALA A 273 4.18 3.98 16.16
CA ALA A 273 2.96 3.56 15.49
C ALA A 273 1.78 4.12 16.30
N VAL A 274 1.02 5.04 15.70
CA VAL A 274 -0.16 5.65 16.35
C VAL A 274 -1.48 5.22 15.70
N HIS A 275 -1.40 4.44 14.63
CA HIS A 275 -2.53 4.08 13.79
C HIS A 275 -2.96 2.62 13.92
N ARG A 276 -4.24 2.39 13.58
CA ARG A 276 -4.88 1.06 13.61
C ARG A 276 -5.27 0.54 12.23
N ASN A 277 -5.24 1.38 11.20
CA ASN A 277 -5.71 1.06 9.84
C ASN A 277 -4.61 1.36 8.81
N HIS A 278 -4.56 0.60 7.70
CA HIS A 278 -3.53 0.75 6.68
C HIS A 278 -3.49 2.12 5.97
N ILE A 279 -4.64 2.80 5.85
CA ILE A 279 -4.71 4.11 5.18
C ILE A 279 -4.06 5.24 5.97
N GLU A 280 -3.64 4.97 7.21
CA GLU A 280 -3.11 6.01 8.09
C GLU A 280 -1.61 5.87 8.37
N GLY A 281 -1.02 4.71 8.06
CA GLY A 281 0.40 4.47 8.25
C GLY A 281 0.90 3.35 7.37
N VAL A 282 1.94 3.64 6.59
CA VAL A 282 2.57 2.65 5.70
C VAL A 282 4.08 2.65 5.86
N VAL A 283 4.66 1.46 5.91
CA VAL A 283 6.09 1.27 5.72
C VAL A 283 6.36 1.09 4.24
N CYS A 284 7.38 1.79 3.76
CA CYS A 284 7.95 1.60 2.44
C CYS A 284 9.40 1.14 2.62
N GLY A 285 9.74 -0.04 2.11
CA GLY A 285 11.06 -0.63 2.37
C GLY A 285 11.72 -1.28 1.17
N VAL A 286 13.02 -1.47 1.33
CA VAL A 286 13.87 -2.21 0.39
C VAL A 286 14.64 -3.26 1.20
N TRP A 287 14.56 -4.50 0.73
CA TRP A 287 15.31 -5.64 1.23
C TRP A 287 16.21 -6.17 0.14
N LYS A 288 17.36 -6.72 0.50
CA LYS A 288 18.38 -7.22 -0.42
C LYS A 288 18.63 -8.71 -0.20
N LYS A 289 18.63 -9.47 -1.29
CA LYS A 289 19.04 -10.87 -1.27
C LYS A 289 20.54 -10.95 -1.00
N VAL A 290 20.91 -11.59 0.10
CA VAL A 290 22.30 -11.88 0.42
C VAL A 290 22.62 -13.27 -0.13
N ASN A 291 23.57 -13.32 -1.07
CA ASN A 291 24.12 -14.50 -1.77
C ASN A 291 23.20 -15.73 -1.84
#